data_AF-A0A510KAR8-F1
#
_entry.id   AF-A0A510KAR8-F1
#
_cell.length_a   1.000
_cell.length_b   1.000
_cell.length_c   1.000
_cell.angle_alpha   90.00
_cell.angle_beta   90.00
_cell.angle_gamma   90.00
#
_symmetry.space_group_name_H-M   'P 1'
#
loop_
_entity.id
_entity.type
_entity.pdbx_description
1 polymer ?
#
loop_
_entity_poly.entity_id
_entity_poly.type
_entity_poly.pdbx_seq_one_letter_code
_entity_poly.pdbx_strand_id
1 'polypeptide(L)'
;MKINLKKLFVTAVIGVGIFVSQPAHAFYYDMSDSFNYTNNLINSTRNYLLSSEVISHIKKGDYSSKKKSNSKKTTTKTTGSSATSTTAPKTTKANITFKSDGNTRGLDYFVNNYPSKQRGEARTYLKKIQDSFPQVARSVGIPTNDLSSGLAAAIARAYMAYNNVSLNDSYMKPMQNQLKTVLQGVDGFDKMSDSDKKYIYDQMVIIGMTLAVNQYQNQQNPNAKVTAQLRNAGKQVLEGLLGVSASKVKITSSGLSF
;
A
#
# COMPACT_ATOMS: atom_id res chain seq x y z
N MET A 1 -9.60 -25.68 4.78
CA MET A 1 -8.17 -25.73 4.41
C MET A 1 -7.62 -24.30 4.41
N LYS A 2 -6.79 -23.91 5.39
CA LYS A 2 -6.24 -22.53 5.46
C LYS A 2 -5.16 -22.39 4.37
N ILE A 3 -5.49 -21.71 3.27
CA ILE A 3 -4.54 -21.37 2.22
C ILE A 3 -3.59 -20.32 2.80
N ASN A 4 -2.31 -20.65 2.91
CA ASN A 4 -1.27 -19.76 3.41
C ASN A 4 -0.86 -18.79 2.30
N LEU A 5 -0.66 -17.50 2.59
CA LEU A 5 -0.18 -16.51 1.61
C LEU A 5 1.05 -16.98 0.84
N LYS A 6 1.94 -17.77 1.47
CA LYS A 6 3.05 -18.43 0.76
C LYS A 6 2.55 -19.34 -0.36
N LYS A 7 1.54 -20.19 -0.14
CA LYS A 7 1.03 -21.14 -1.15
C LYS A 7 0.21 -20.47 -2.26
N LEU A 8 -0.61 -19.47 -1.95
CA LEU A 8 -1.36 -18.75 -2.99
C LEU A 8 -0.42 -17.88 -3.84
N PHE A 9 0.59 -17.28 -3.21
CA PHE A 9 1.63 -16.54 -3.90
C PHE A 9 2.47 -17.48 -4.77
N VAL A 10 2.81 -18.67 -4.28
CA VAL A 10 3.45 -19.74 -5.09
C VAL A 10 2.61 -20.05 -6.33
N THR A 11 1.29 -20.21 -6.24
CA THR A 11 0.46 -20.49 -7.43
C THR A 11 0.37 -19.30 -8.40
N ALA A 12 0.28 -18.07 -7.90
CA ALA A 12 0.26 -16.86 -8.73
C ALA A 12 1.64 -16.54 -9.36
N VAL A 13 2.73 -16.87 -8.67
CA VAL A 13 4.13 -16.59 -9.06
C VAL A 13 4.76 -17.74 -9.86
N ILE A 14 4.31 -18.99 -9.72
CA ILE A 14 4.76 -20.09 -10.60
C ILE A 14 4.44 -19.77 -12.07
N GLY A 15 3.35 -19.04 -12.35
CA GLY A 15 3.09 -18.52 -13.71
C GLY A 15 4.12 -17.48 -14.18
N VAL A 16 4.78 -16.76 -13.27
CA VAL A 16 5.83 -15.76 -13.57
C VAL A 16 7.20 -16.42 -13.77
N GLY A 17 7.42 -17.62 -13.21
CA GLY A 17 8.73 -18.30 -13.20
C GLY A 17 9.08 -19.18 -14.41
N ILE A 18 8.18 -19.41 -15.37
CA ILE A 18 8.40 -20.40 -16.47
C ILE A 18 9.08 -19.79 -17.72
N PHE A 19 9.32 -18.47 -17.80
CA PHE A 19 9.95 -17.85 -18.98
C PHE A 19 11.10 -16.90 -18.63
N VAL A 20 12.09 -17.35 -17.86
CA VAL A 20 13.35 -16.62 -17.76
C VAL A 20 14.30 -17.18 -18.83
N SER A 21 14.14 -16.71 -20.07
CA SER A 21 15.23 -16.78 -21.05
C SER A 21 16.33 -15.80 -20.65
N GLN A 22 17.56 -16.09 -21.04
CA GLN A 22 18.78 -15.40 -20.57
C GLN A 22 18.78 -13.84 -20.53
N PRO A 23 18.09 -13.07 -21.40
CA PRO A 23 18.05 -11.61 -21.26
C PRO A 23 17.19 -11.09 -20.08
N ALA A 24 16.24 -11.87 -19.56
CA ALA A 24 15.41 -11.47 -18.42
C ALA A 24 16.18 -11.48 -17.09
N HIS A 25 17.32 -12.17 -17.01
CA HIS A 25 18.21 -12.12 -15.84
C HIS A 25 18.91 -10.76 -15.66
N ALA A 26 19.15 -10.01 -16.76
CA ALA A 26 19.74 -8.67 -16.68
C ALA A 26 18.75 -7.66 -16.08
N PHE A 27 17.47 -7.75 -16.49
CA PHE A 27 16.35 -7.00 -15.89
C PHE A 27 16.15 -7.25 -14.41
N TYR A 28 16.48 -8.47 -13.99
CA TYR A 28 16.20 -9.03 -12.69
C TYR A 28 17.21 -8.58 -11.62
N TYR A 29 18.48 -8.39 -12.00
CA TYR A 29 19.53 -7.91 -11.10
C TYR A 29 19.86 -6.42 -11.27
N ASP A 30 19.55 -5.83 -12.42
CA ASP A 30 19.69 -4.39 -12.68
C ASP A 30 18.43 -3.60 -12.27
N MET A 31 17.84 -3.99 -11.13
CA MET A 31 16.72 -3.28 -10.50
C MET A 31 17.17 -2.16 -9.56
N SER A 32 18.46 -1.81 -9.53
CA SER A 32 18.93 -0.56 -8.91
C SER A 32 18.10 0.64 -9.39
N ASP A 33 17.80 0.66 -10.68
CA ASP A 33 16.97 1.70 -11.28
C ASP A 33 15.50 1.58 -10.88
N SER A 34 14.91 0.37 -10.85
CA SER A 34 13.54 0.15 -10.36
C SER A 34 13.32 0.71 -8.94
N PHE A 35 14.32 0.55 -8.06
CA PHE A 35 14.29 1.14 -6.71
C PHE A 35 14.51 2.67 -6.72
N ASN A 36 15.33 3.22 -7.62
CA ASN A 36 15.41 4.67 -7.87
C ASN A 36 14.07 5.25 -8.35
N TYR A 37 13.32 4.53 -9.18
CA TYR A 37 11.99 4.93 -9.63
C TYR A 37 10.92 4.82 -8.54
N THR A 38 11.07 3.83 -7.66
CA THR A 38 10.26 3.74 -6.43
C THR A 38 10.47 4.99 -5.58
N ASN A 39 11.67 5.60 -5.54
CA ASN A 39 11.93 6.84 -4.79
C ASN A 39 11.21 8.08 -5.35
N ASN A 40 11.19 8.26 -6.68
CA ASN A 40 10.43 9.36 -7.31
C ASN A 40 8.92 9.21 -7.12
N LEU A 41 8.43 7.98 -7.19
CA LEU A 41 7.04 7.65 -6.93
C LEU A 41 6.67 7.81 -5.46
N ILE A 42 7.50 7.31 -4.54
CA ILE A 42 7.36 7.53 -3.09
C ILE A 42 7.32 9.02 -2.80
N ASN A 43 8.16 9.84 -3.44
CA ASN A 43 8.16 11.29 -3.27
C ASN A 43 6.89 11.95 -3.85
N SER A 44 6.38 11.48 -4.99
CA SER A 44 5.14 11.98 -5.61
C SER A 44 3.89 11.56 -4.81
N THR A 45 3.77 10.27 -4.49
CA THR A 45 2.75 9.72 -3.59
C THR A 45 2.89 10.29 -2.18
N ARG A 46 4.09 10.58 -1.67
CA ARG A 46 4.30 11.37 -0.44
C ARG A 46 3.75 12.76 -0.61
N ASN A 47 4.16 13.50 -1.63
CA ASN A 47 3.70 14.86 -1.80
C ASN A 47 2.18 14.91 -1.93
N TYR A 48 1.52 13.84 -2.41
CA TYR A 48 0.07 13.72 -2.49
C TYR A 48 -0.62 13.22 -1.19
N LEU A 49 -0.06 12.20 -0.52
CA LEU A 49 -0.56 11.65 0.75
C LEU A 49 -0.15 12.48 1.98
N LEU A 50 0.89 13.29 1.90
CA LEU A 50 1.41 14.18 2.95
C LEU A 50 0.97 15.64 2.79
N SER A 51 0.66 16.11 1.58
CA SER A 51 0.02 17.43 1.41
C SER A 51 -1.45 17.41 1.85
N SER A 52 -2.03 16.22 1.95
CA SER A 52 -3.31 16.00 2.57
C SER A 52 -3.10 15.49 4.00
N GLU A 53 -3.93 15.94 4.93
CA GLU A 53 -4.01 15.71 6.38
C GLU A 53 -3.83 14.24 6.92
N VAL A 54 -3.55 13.25 6.06
CA VAL A 54 -3.52 11.79 6.31
C VAL A 54 -2.58 11.40 7.47
N ILE A 55 -1.38 11.97 7.56
CA ILE A 55 -0.36 11.54 8.54
C ILE A 55 -0.46 12.29 9.89
N SER A 56 -1.00 13.52 9.90
CA SER A 56 -1.31 14.26 11.13
C SER A 56 -2.21 13.44 12.07
N HIS A 57 -3.18 12.72 11.49
CA HIS A 57 -4.11 11.87 12.21
C HIS A 57 -3.56 10.48 12.59
N ILE A 58 -2.59 9.92 11.84
CA ILE A 58 -1.92 8.67 12.26
C ILE A 58 -0.95 8.93 13.42
N LYS A 59 -0.29 10.10 13.44
CA LYS A 59 0.69 10.49 14.46
C LYS A 59 0.05 10.76 15.84
N LYS A 60 -1.23 11.16 15.87
CA LYS A 60 -2.02 11.27 17.11
C LYS A 60 -2.74 9.94 17.36
N GLY A 61 -2.04 9.00 17.98
CA GLY A 61 -2.55 7.66 18.30
C GLY A 61 -3.73 7.63 19.28
N ASP A 62 -4.89 8.19 18.92
CA ASP A 62 -6.16 8.03 19.64
C ASP A 62 -6.96 6.82 19.11
N TYR A 63 -6.27 5.69 18.90
CA TYR A 63 -6.92 4.40 18.65
C TYR A 63 -7.32 3.74 19.98
N SER A 64 -8.10 4.46 20.79
CA SER A 64 -8.84 3.87 21.91
C SER A 64 -10.29 3.70 21.47
N SER A 65 -10.72 2.44 21.34
CA SER A 65 -12.12 2.05 21.24
C SER A 65 -12.89 2.48 22.50
N LYS A 66 -13.29 3.76 22.60
CA LYS A 66 -14.31 4.16 23.58
C LYS A 66 -15.67 3.77 23.03
N LYS A 67 -16.07 2.55 23.41
CA LYS A 67 -17.45 2.08 23.50
C LYS A 67 -18.27 3.20 24.15
N LYS A 68 -19.06 3.94 23.36
CA LYS A 68 -20.00 4.96 23.87
C LYS A 68 -21.09 4.22 24.64
N SER A 69 -20.94 4.15 25.96
CA SER A 69 -22.04 3.80 26.85
C SER A 69 -22.99 5.00 26.89
N ASN A 70 -24.22 4.80 26.45
CA ASN A 70 -25.30 5.77 26.62
C ASN A 70 -25.52 6.02 28.12
N SER A 71 -25.45 7.28 28.54
CA SER A 71 -26.18 7.75 29.71
C SER A 71 -26.67 9.18 29.47
N LYS A 72 -27.87 9.42 29.96
CA LYS A 72 -28.83 10.48 29.64
C LYS A 72 -28.83 11.55 30.74
N LYS A 73 -29.17 12.79 30.36
CA LYS A 73 -29.59 13.96 31.20
C LYS A 73 -28.40 14.69 31.90
N THR A 74 -28.32 16.03 32.00
CA THR A 74 -29.34 17.06 32.29
C THR A 74 -28.90 18.46 31.82
N THR A 75 -29.89 19.29 31.51
CA THR A 75 -29.92 20.70 31.08
C THR A 75 -29.31 21.71 32.06
N THR A 76 -28.56 22.72 31.56
CA THR A 76 -28.62 24.13 32.02
C THR A 76 -28.16 25.12 30.93
N LYS A 77 -28.88 26.24 30.80
CA LYS A 77 -28.69 27.38 29.89
C LYS A 77 -27.72 28.41 30.52
N THR A 78 -26.82 29.01 29.73
CA THR A 78 -26.36 30.41 29.89
C THR A 78 -25.83 30.97 28.57
N THR A 79 -26.19 32.24 28.34
CA THR A 79 -26.04 33.15 27.20
C THR A 79 -24.64 33.76 27.02
N GLY A 80 -24.26 34.13 25.77
CA GLY A 80 -23.30 35.22 25.49
C GLY A 80 -22.25 35.00 24.39
N SER A 81 -22.52 35.55 23.21
CA SER A 81 -21.67 35.96 22.06
C SER A 81 -20.17 35.64 21.99
N SER A 82 -19.77 34.97 20.89
CA SER A 82 -18.80 35.50 19.90
C SER A 82 -18.75 34.57 18.69
N ALA A 83 -19.19 35.07 17.53
CA ALA A 83 -19.21 34.35 16.27
C ALA A 83 -17.78 34.14 15.75
N THR A 84 -17.26 32.93 15.93
CA THR A 84 -16.26 32.34 15.04
C THR A 84 -16.95 31.16 14.38
N SER A 85 -17.09 31.20 13.05
CA SER A 85 -17.71 30.15 12.24
C SER A 85 -16.87 28.88 12.32
N THR A 86 -17.02 28.15 13.43
CA THR A 86 -16.59 26.76 13.56
C THR A 86 -17.44 25.97 12.59
N THR A 87 -16.91 25.73 11.38
CA THR A 87 -17.54 24.80 10.43
C THR A 87 -17.69 23.48 11.17
N ALA A 88 -18.93 23.01 11.32
CA ALA A 88 -19.21 21.73 11.95
C ALA A 88 -18.31 20.65 11.31
N PRO A 89 -17.72 19.73 12.10
CA PRO A 89 -16.90 18.67 11.52
C PRO A 89 -17.77 17.92 10.52
N LYS A 90 -17.39 17.98 9.23
CA LYS A 90 -18.08 17.24 8.18
C LYS A 90 -18.10 15.77 8.60
N THR A 91 -19.30 15.24 8.79
CA THR A 91 -19.54 13.84 9.16
C THR A 91 -19.41 12.87 7.98
N THR A 92 -19.11 13.36 6.78
CA THR A 92 -19.10 12.55 5.56
C THR A 92 -17.74 11.92 5.33
N LYS A 93 -17.67 10.59 5.41
CA LYS A 93 -16.47 9.81 5.09
C LYS A 93 -16.19 9.88 3.58
N ALA A 94 -14.97 10.21 3.19
CA ALA A 94 -14.57 10.26 1.80
C ALA A 94 -14.73 8.89 1.11
N ASN A 95 -15.18 8.88 -0.15
CA ASN A 95 -15.20 7.66 -0.94
C ASN A 95 -13.79 7.28 -1.44
N ILE A 96 -13.20 6.26 -0.81
CA ILE A 96 -11.85 5.76 -1.16
C ILE A 96 -11.87 4.54 -2.11
N THR A 97 -13.05 4.17 -2.62
CA THR A 97 -13.22 3.11 -3.61
C THR A 97 -13.33 3.71 -5.02
N PHE A 98 -13.09 2.88 -6.03
CA PHE A 98 -13.19 3.30 -7.43
C PHE A 98 -13.75 2.20 -8.33
N LYS A 99 -14.35 2.59 -9.45
CA LYS A 99 -14.68 1.67 -10.54
C LYS A 99 -13.49 1.57 -11.49
N SER A 100 -13.17 0.36 -11.92
CA SER A 100 -12.14 0.17 -12.95
C SER A 100 -12.66 0.66 -14.30
N ASP A 101 -11.90 1.50 -14.97
CA ASP A 101 -12.20 2.14 -16.26
C ASP A 101 -11.33 1.60 -17.41
N GLY A 102 -10.55 0.55 -17.16
CA GLY A 102 -9.61 -0.03 -18.12
C GLY A 102 -8.31 0.78 -18.30
N ASN A 103 -8.17 1.92 -17.62
CA ASN A 103 -7.02 2.78 -17.71
C ASN A 103 -5.74 2.10 -17.18
N THR A 104 -4.62 2.25 -17.88
CA THR A 104 -3.33 1.67 -17.52
C THR A 104 -2.30 2.69 -17.03
N ARG A 105 -2.66 3.97 -16.79
CA ARG A 105 -1.73 5.03 -16.34
C ARG A 105 -0.80 4.60 -15.22
N GLY A 106 -1.30 3.81 -14.26
CA GLY A 106 -0.47 3.30 -13.17
C GLY A 106 0.60 2.31 -13.68
N LEU A 107 0.19 1.31 -14.45
CA LEU A 107 1.14 0.39 -15.09
C LEU A 107 2.13 1.15 -15.99
N ASP A 108 1.62 2.07 -16.82
CA ASP A 108 2.39 2.84 -17.80
C ASP A 108 3.49 3.67 -17.11
N TYR A 109 3.22 4.21 -15.93
CA TYR A 109 4.19 4.94 -15.13
C TYR A 109 5.47 4.12 -14.89
N PHE A 110 5.34 2.86 -14.47
CA PHE A 110 6.51 2.00 -14.27
C PHE A 110 7.13 1.53 -15.58
N VAL A 111 6.31 1.21 -16.57
CA VAL A 111 6.80 0.76 -17.89
C VAL A 111 7.69 1.83 -18.53
N ASN A 112 7.32 3.11 -18.40
CA ASN A 112 8.06 4.21 -19.00
C ASN A 112 9.45 4.45 -18.41
N ASN A 113 9.70 3.90 -17.21
CA ASN A 113 11.00 3.93 -16.55
C ASN A 113 11.99 2.92 -17.13
N TYR A 114 11.54 1.99 -17.99
CA TYR A 114 12.42 1.06 -18.69
C TYR A 114 12.91 1.64 -20.03
N PRO A 115 14.11 1.24 -20.50
CA PRO A 115 14.58 1.53 -21.86
C PRO A 115 13.52 1.15 -22.90
N SER A 116 13.39 1.93 -23.98
CA SER A 116 12.33 1.74 -24.98
C SER A 116 12.21 0.31 -25.51
N LYS A 117 13.35 -0.33 -25.80
CA LYS A 117 13.45 -1.73 -26.28
C LYS A 117 12.93 -2.77 -25.29
N GLN A 118 12.85 -2.40 -24.03
CA GLN A 118 12.55 -3.26 -22.89
C GLN A 118 11.12 -3.06 -22.34
N ARG A 119 10.43 -1.99 -22.77
CA ARG A 119 9.11 -1.61 -22.25
C ARG A 119 8.03 -2.66 -22.50
N GLY A 120 8.08 -3.38 -23.61
CA GLY A 120 7.10 -4.43 -23.93
C GLY A 120 7.14 -5.60 -22.96
N GLU A 121 8.34 -6.08 -22.64
CA GLU A 121 8.56 -7.14 -21.65
C GLU A 121 8.21 -6.67 -20.24
N ALA A 122 8.67 -5.48 -19.86
CA ALA A 122 8.33 -4.86 -18.57
C ALA A 122 6.81 -4.73 -18.39
N ARG A 123 6.09 -4.27 -19.42
CA ARG A 123 4.62 -4.17 -19.37
C ARG A 123 3.98 -5.51 -19.12
N THR A 124 4.40 -6.54 -19.85
CA THR A 124 3.85 -7.89 -19.72
C THR A 124 4.08 -8.43 -18.31
N TYR A 125 5.30 -8.29 -17.79
CA TYR A 125 5.65 -8.71 -16.43
C TYR A 125 4.86 -7.95 -15.36
N LEU A 126 4.90 -6.62 -15.39
CA LEU A 126 4.25 -5.76 -14.39
C LEU A 126 2.73 -5.91 -14.40
N LYS A 127 2.12 -6.05 -15.59
CA LYS A 127 0.69 -6.32 -15.70
C LYS A 127 0.33 -7.66 -15.06
N LYS A 128 1.13 -8.70 -15.30
CA LYS A 128 0.87 -10.04 -14.75
C LYS A 128 0.90 -10.05 -13.22
N ILE A 129 1.88 -9.38 -12.60
CA ILE A 129 1.92 -9.27 -11.14
C ILE A 129 0.77 -8.42 -10.60
N GLN A 130 0.40 -7.33 -11.29
CA GLN A 130 -0.75 -6.49 -10.92
C GLN A 130 -2.07 -7.27 -10.98
N ASP A 131 -2.32 -7.98 -12.09
CA ASP A 131 -3.54 -8.77 -12.33
C ASP A 131 -3.70 -9.93 -11.32
N SER A 132 -2.61 -10.37 -10.68
CA SER A 132 -2.65 -11.41 -9.65
C SER A 132 -3.09 -10.90 -8.27
N PHE A 133 -3.01 -9.58 -8.03
CA PHE A 133 -3.32 -8.99 -6.73
C PHE A 133 -4.77 -9.23 -6.25
N PRO A 134 -5.81 -9.17 -7.09
CA PRO A 134 -7.17 -9.51 -6.67
C PRO A 134 -7.32 -10.88 -5.99
N GLN A 135 -6.55 -11.88 -6.43
CA GLN A 135 -6.57 -13.20 -5.79
C GLN A 135 -5.91 -13.15 -4.42
N VAL A 136 -4.78 -12.44 -4.32
CA VAL A 136 -4.06 -12.20 -3.05
C VAL A 136 -4.95 -11.44 -2.06
N ALA A 137 -5.59 -10.36 -2.49
CA ALA A 137 -6.49 -9.55 -1.66
C ALA A 137 -7.63 -10.38 -1.07
N ARG A 138 -8.29 -11.21 -1.89
CA ARG A 138 -9.34 -12.12 -1.43
C ARG A 138 -8.85 -13.13 -0.39
N SER A 139 -7.64 -13.67 -0.55
CA SER A 139 -7.09 -14.66 0.37
C SER A 139 -6.85 -14.12 1.79
N VAL A 140 -6.57 -12.83 1.92
CA VAL A 140 -6.35 -12.15 3.21
C VAL A 140 -7.55 -11.32 3.66
N GLY A 141 -8.68 -11.43 2.95
CA GLY A 141 -9.94 -10.81 3.32
C GLY A 141 -9.97 -9.28 3.23
N ILE A 142 -9.20 -8.69 2.31
CA ILE A 142 -9.23 -7.25 2.01
C ILE A 142 -9.94 -6.99 0.67
N PRO A 143 -10.66 -5.86 0.52
CA PRO A 143 -11.38 -5.54 -0.72
C PRO A 143 -10.42 -5.20 -1.87
N THR A 144 -10.84 -5.46 -3.12
CA THR A 144 -10.17 -4.91 -4.31
C THR A 144 -10.77 -3.56 -4.67
N ASN A 145 -10.03 -2.75 -5.45
CA ASN A 145 -10.45 -1.42 -5.88
C ASN A 145 -10.75 -0.45 -4.72
N ASP A 146 -9.99 -0.60 -3.64
CA ASP A 146 -10.04 0.23 -2.43
C ASP A 146 -8.61 0.71 -2.16
N LEU A 147 -8.42 2.03 -2.06
CA LEU A 147 -7.09 2.62 -1.83
C LEU A 147 -6.40 2.07 -0.58
N SER A 148 -7.17 1.77 0.47
CA SER A 148 -6.61 1.23 1.72
C SER A 148 -6.02 -0.17 1.54
N SER A 149 -6.54 -0.97 0.61
CA SER A 149 -6.00 -2.29 0.29
C SER A 149 -4.69 -2.21 -0.49
N GLY A 150 -4.60 -1.27 -1.45
CA GLY A 150 -3.34 -0.99 -2.15
C GLY A 150 -2.25 -0.56 -1.16
N LEU A 151 -2.58 0.38 -0.28
CA LEU A 151 -1.67 0.90 0.74
C LEU A 151 -1.25 -0.19 1.73
N ALA A 152 -2.19 -0.99 2.23
CA ALA A 152 -1.91 -2.11 3.12
C ALA A 152 -0.97 -3.14 2.46
N ALA A 153 -1.16 -3.43 1.17
CA ALA A 153 -0.31 -4.35 0.43
C ALA A 153 1.12 -3.81 0.30
N ALA A 154 1.28 -2.53 -0.07
CA ALA A 154 2.60 -1.90 -0.17
C ALA A 154 3.33 -1.91 1.18
N ILE A 155 2.67 -1.48 2.27
CA ILE A 155 3.24 -1.46 3.62
C ILE A 155 3.61 -2.87 4.10
N ALA A 156 2.70 -3.84 3.97
CA ALA A 156 2.94 -5.21 4.40
C ALA A 156 4.18 -5.82 3.74
N ARG A 157 4.29 -5.67 2.42
CA ARG A 157 5.39 -6.25 1.63
C ARG A 157 6.70 -5.50 1.85
N ALA A 158 6.65 -4.19 2.04
CA ALA A 158 7.80 -3.39 2.44
C ALA A 158 8.31 -3.79 3.84
N TYR A 159 7.41 -4.02 4.79
CA TYR A 159 7.74 -4.51 6.13
C TYR A 159 8.41 -5.88 6.10
N MET A 160 7.86 -6.82 5.31
CA MET A 160 8.45 -8.13 5.11
C MET A 160 9.84 -8.06 4.48
N ALA A 161 10.03 -7.22 3.45
CA ALA A 161 11.31 -7.03 2.78
C ALA A 161 12.35 -6.37 3.69
N TYR A 162 11.97 -5.32 4.44
CA TYR A 162 12.86 -4.61 5.37
C TYR A 162 13.35 -5.51 6.50
N ASN A 163 12.44 -6.24 7.15
CA ASN A 163 12.78 -7.08 8.30
C ASN A 163 13.24 -8.49 7.90
N ASN A 164 13.12 -8.84 6.61
CA ASN A 164 13.31 -10.21 6.11
C ASN A 164 12.46 -11.26 6.86
N VAL A 165 11.19 -10.94 7.08
CA VAL A 165 10.22 -11.80 7.80
C VAL A 165 9.02 -12.12 6.93
N SER A 166 8.26 -13.15 7.33
CA SER A 166 6.91 -13.39 6.82
C SER A 166 5.88 -12.71 7.71
N LEU A 167 4.84 -12.11 7.14
CA LEU A 167 3.73 -11.53 7.88
C LEU A 167 2.60 -12.56 8.02
N ASN A 168 1.90 -12.54 9.16
CA ASN A 168 0.70 -13.35 9.36
C ASN A 168 -0.48 -12.73 8.59
N ASP A 169 -1.17 -13.54 7.79
CA ASP A 169 -2.31 -13.13 6.96
C ASP A 169 -3.41 -12.44 7.78
N SER A 170 -3.60 -12.87 9.04
CA SER A 170 -4.59 -12.27 9.95
C SER A 170 -4.30 -10.81 10.29
N TYR A 171 -3.08 -10.31 10.07
CA TYR A 171 -2.71 -8.92 10.37
C TYR A 171 -3.10 -7.96 9.25
N MET A 172 -3.41 -8.48 8.05
CA MET A 172 -3.76 -7.65 6.88
C MET A 172 -5.07 -6.89 7.06
N LYS A 173 -6.13 -7.55 7.51
CA LYS A 173 -7.46 -6.93 7.66
C LYS A 173 -7.50 -5.84 8.74
N PRO A 174 -6.95 -6.04 9.96
CA PRO A 174 -6.82 -4.96 10.95
C PRO A 174 -6.08 -3.74 10.42
N MET A 175 -4.92 -3.94 9.77
CA MET A 175 -4.14 -2.87 9.17
C MET A 175 -4.92 -2.14 8.07
N GLN A 176 -5.56 -2.87 7.15
CA GLN A 176 -6.36 -2.27 6.09
C GLN A 176 -7.53 -1.46 6.66
N ASN A 177 -8.21 -1.93 7.71
CA ASN A 177 -9.29 -1.18 8.37
C ASN A 177 -8.80 0.13 9.02
N GLN A 178 -7.62 0.12 9.63
CA GLN A 178 -7.01 1.34 10.17
C GLN A 178 -6.71 2.34 9.06
N LEU A 179 -6.04 1.90 7.99
CA LEU A 179 -5.72 2.73 6.84
C LEU A 179 -6.98 3.26 6.16
N LYS A 180 -8.03 2.44 6.04
CA LYS A 180 -9.34 2.85 5.54
C LYS A 180 -9.91 4.00 6.36
N THR A 181 -9.89 3.90 7.69
CA THR A 181 -10.40 4.94 8.57
C THR A 181 -9.67 6.26 8.36
N VAL A 182 -8.35 6.21 8.20
CA VAL A 182 -7.53 7.40 7.95
C VAL A 182 -7.84 8.01 6.59
N LEU A 183 -7.82 7.21 5.52
CA LEU A 183 -8.07 7.72 4.16
C LEU A 183 -9.50 8.27 4.02
N GLN A 184 -10.49 7.67 4.69
CA GLN A 184 -11.86 8.19 4.73
C GLN A 184 -11.99 9.53 5.46
N GLY A 185 -11.02 9.90 6.30
CA GLY A 185 -10.97 11.20 6.98
C GLY A 185 -10.38 12.33 6.12
N VAL A 186 -9.97 12.04 4.89
CA VAL A 186 -9.32 13.01 4.01
C VAL A 186 -10.24 13.39 2.85
N ASP A 187 -10.80 14.60 2.94
CA ASP A 187 -11.73 15.20 1.96
C ASP A 187 -11.21 15.15 0.51
N GLY A 188 -9.88 15.17 0.33
CA GLY A 188 -9.24 15.11 -0.99
C GLY A 188 -9.64 13.87 -1.79
N PHE A 189 -9.78 12.69 -1.14
CA PHE A 189 -10.12 11.45 -1.84
C PHE A 189 -11.55 11.44 -2.36
N ASP A 190 -12.46 12.17 -1.72
CA ASP A 190 -13.85 12.22 -2.16
C ASP A 190 -13.98 12.91 -3.53
N LYS A 191 -13.13 13.92 -3.75
CA LYS A 191 -13.10 14.73 -4.98
C LYS A 191 -12.30 14.08 -6.12
N MET A 192 -11.58 12.99 -5.86
CA MET A 192 -10.79 12.31 -6.89
C MET A 192 -11.67 11.51 -7.83
N SER A 193 -11.32 11.54 -9.11
CA SER A 193 -11.93 10.66 -10.11
C SER A 193 -11.56 9.19 -9.82
N ASP A 194 -12.39 8.27 -10.32
CA ASP A 194 -12.08 6.84 -10.24
C ASP A 194 -10.74 6.49 -10.91
N SER A 195 -10.42 7.17 -12.02
CA SER A 195 -9.14 7.05 -12.75
C SER A 195 -7.93 7.45 -11.90
N ASP A 196 -8.03 8.55 -11.13
CA ASP A 196 -6.92 9.00 -10.28
C ASP A 196 -6.74 8.10 -9.05
N LYS A 197 -7.84 7.61 -8.46
CA LYS A 197 -7.78 6.59 -7.40
C LYS A 197 -7.16 5.30 -7.92
N LYS A 198 -7.57 4.86 -9.11
CA LYS A 198 -7.00 3.68 -9.76
C LYS A 198 -5.51 3.85 -10.02
N TYR A 199 -5.08 5.03 -10.49
CA TYR A 199 -3.67 5.34 -10.67
C TYR A 199 -2.88 5.10 -9.38
N ILE A 200 -3.30 5.69 -8.25
CA ILE A 200 -2.66 5.52 -6.95
C ILE A 200 -2.68 4.06 -6.48
N TYR A 201 -3.83 3.39 -6.59
CA TYR A 201 -3.98 2.00 -6.21
C TYR A 201 -3.03 1.08 -7.00
N ASP A 202 -2.99 1.24 -8.32
CA ASP A 202 -2.13 0.45 -9.20
C ASP A 202 -0.66 0.64 -8.84
N GLN A 203 -0.25 1.86 -8.50
CA GLN A 203 1.11 2.15 -8.02
C GLN A 203 1.47 1.31 -6.80
N MET A 204 0.62 1.34 -5.77
CA MET A 204 0.86 0.63 -4.52
C MET A 204 0.85 -0.89 -4.69
N VAL A 205 -0.08 -1.40 -5.50
CA VAL A 205 -0.18 -2.82 -5.81
C VAL A 205 1.08 -3.29 -6.54
N ILE A 206 1.53 -2.58 -7.58
CA ILE A 206 2.72 -2.97 -8.35
C ILE A 206 3.97 -2.95 -7.46
N ILE A 207 4.15 -1.92 -6.62
CA ILE A 207 5.26 -1.86 -5.65
C ILE A 207 5.23 -3.06 -4.70
N GLY A 208 4.09 -3.28 -4.03
CA GLY A 208 3.96 -4.35 -3.05
C GLY A 208 4.18 -5.74 -3.67
N MET A 209 3.61 -5.99 -4.84
CA MET A 209 3.75 -7.25 -5.55
C MET A 209 5.18 -7.47 -6.07
N THR A 210 5.86 -6.42 -6.53
CA THR A 210 7.27 -6.50 -6.98
C THR A 210 8.19 -6.90 -5.82
N LEU A 211 8.04 -6.27 -4.65
CA LEU A 211 8.79 -6.64 -3.44
C LEU A 211 8.52 -8.09 -3.05
N ALA A 212 7.26 -8.51 -3.11
CA ALA A 212 6.86 -9.87 -2.76
C ALA A 212 7.48 -10.93 -3.69
N VAL A 213 7.47 -10.70 -5.01
CA VAL A 213 8.01 -11.64 -6.01
C VAL A 213 9.50 -11.82 -5.80
N ASN A 214 10.24 -10.72 -5.70
CA ASN A 214 11.69 -10.74 -5.49
C ASN A 214 12.07 -11.35 -4.14
N GLN A 215 11.31 -11.06 -3.07
CA GLN A 215 11.55 -11.69 -1.77
C GLN A 215 11.33 -13.20 -1.83
N TYR A 216 10.26 -13.66 -2.50
CA TYR A 216 10.00 -15.09 -2.67
C TYR A 216 11.12 -15.79 -3.44
N GLN A 217 11.58 -15.21 -4.55
CA GLN A 217 12.65 -15.81 -5.34
C GLN A 217 13.99 -15.83 -4.58
N ASN A 218 14.31 -14.75 -3.87
CA ASN A 218 15.50 -14.73 -2.99
C ASN A 218 15.39 -15.73 -1.83
N GLN A 219 14.19 -16.14 -1.41
CA GLN A 219 14.03 -17.26 -0.48
C GLN A 219 14.29 -18.62 -1.13
N GLN A 220 14.05 -18.77 -2.44
CA GLN A 220 14.37 -20.00 -3.18
C GLN A 220 15.86 -20.12 -3.48
N ASN A 221 16.51 -19.01 -3.84
CA ASN A 221 17.94 -18.94 -4.10
C ASN A 221 18.55 -17.72 -3.37
N PRO A 222 18.98 -17.88 -2.11
CA PRO A 222 19.48 -16.77 -1.29
C PRO A 222 20.69 -16.05 -1.89
N ASN A 223 20.56 -14.73 -2.02
CA ASN A 223 21.64 -13.84 -2.42
C ASN A 223 21.73 -12.65 -1.45
N ALA A 224 22.91 -12.44 -0.85
CA ALA A 224 23.11 -11.38 0.14
C ALA A 224 22.93 -9.96 -0.43
N LYS A 225 23.36 -9.72 -1.68
CA LYS A 225 23.19 -8.44 -2.38
C LYS A 225 21.71 -8.14 -2.62
N VAL A 226 20.96 -9.12 -3.10
CA VAL A 226 19.51 -9.00 -3.32
C VAL A 226 18.78 -8.77 -1.99
N THR A 227 19.20 -9.46 -0.92
CA THR A 227 18.64 -9.26 0.42
C THR A 227 18.84 -7.82 0.91
N ALA A 228 20.04 -7.25 0.73
CA ALA A 228 20.32 -5.86 1.09
C ALA A 228 19.50 -4.86 0.26
N GLN A 229 19.34 -5.12 -1.05
CA GLN A 229 18.52 -4.29 -1.95
C GLN A 229 17.04 -4.31 -1.53
N LEU A 230 16.48 -5.50 -1.27
CA LEU A 230 15.11 -5.66 -0.79
C LEU A 230 14.89 -4.96 0.55
N ARG A 231 15.87 -5.05 1.46
CA ARG A 231 15.80 -4.35 2.73
C ARG A 231 15.79 -2.83 2.54
N ASN A 232 16.66 -2.30 1.68
CA ASN A 232 16.70 -0.87 1.40
C ASN A 232 15.41 -0.38 0.73
N ALA A 233 14.87 -1.14 -0.21
CA ALA A 233 13.61 -0.84 -0.86
C ALA A 233 12.42 -0.84 0.11
N GLY A 234 12.33 -1.87 0.96
CA GLY A 234 11.33 -1.95 2.02
C GLY A 234 11.43 -0.75 2.97
N LYS A 235 12.65 -0.35 3.34
CA LYS A 235 12.89 0.88 4.12
C LYS A 235 12.32 2.11 3.42
N GLN A 236 12.67 2.33 2.17
CA GLN A 236 12.24 3.50 1.40
C GLN A 236 10.71 3.56 1.29
N VAL A 237 10.04 2.45 0.98
CA VAL A 237 8.57 2.39 0.89
C VAL A 237 7.92 2.67 2.24
N LEU A 238 8.43 2.10 3.34
CA LEU A 238 7.90 2.35 4.68
C LEU A 238 8.05 3.81 5.10
N GLU A 239 9.27 4.34 5.00
CA GLU A 239 9.58 5.73 5.40
C GLU A 239 8.85 6.73 4.51
N GLY A 240 8.72 6.38 3.22
CA GLY A 240 7.94 7.10 2.24
C GLY A 240 6.47 7.20 2.60
N LEU A 241 5.80 6.06 2.76
CA LEU A 241 4.35 6.02 2.96
C LEU A 241 3.92 6.45 4.36
N LEU A 242 4.77 6.24 5.38
CA LEU A 242 4.39 6.47 6.77
C LEU A 242 5.04 7.71 7.39
N GLY A 243 6.08 8.28 6.75
CA GLY A 243 6.79 9.44 7.29
C GLY A 243 7.51 9.18 8.62
N VAL A 244 7.74 7.91 8.97
CA VAL A 244 8.44 7.48 10.18
C VAL A 244 9.55 6.50 9.83
N SER A 245 10.57 6.39 10.69
CA SER A 245 11.66 5.44 10.45
C SER A 245 11.13 4.01 10.35
N ALA A 246 11.58 3.27 9.33
CA ALA A 246 11.16 1.89 9.09
C ALA A 246 11.40 0.96 10.30
N SER A 247 12.40 1.26 11.12
CA SER A 247 12.74 0.49 12.34
C SER A 247 11.68 0.60 13.43
N LYS A 248 10.88 1.68 13.45
CA LYS A 248 9.79 1.91 14.42
C LYS A 248 8.49 1.23 14.03
N VAL A 249 8.34 0.90 12.74
CA VAL A 249 7.12 0.28 12.22
C VAL A 249 6.95 -1.12 12.81
N LYS A 250 5.75 -1.41 13.32
CA LYS A 250 5.32 -2.75 13.72
C LYS A 250 3.96 -3.06 13.07
N ILE A 251 3.80 -4.32 12.65
CA ILE A 251 2.53 -4.85 12.17
C ILE A 251 2.17 -6.07 13.02
N THR A 252 1.03 -6.00 13.69
CA THR A 252 0.56 -7.02 14.65
C THR A 252 -0.90 -7.38 14.38
N SER A 253 -1.47 -8.25 15.21
CA SER A 253 -2.92 -8.55 15.20
C SER A 253 -3.80 -7.33 15.44
N SER A 254 -3.26 -6.29 16.09
CA SER A 254 -3.95 -5.01 16.30
C SER A 254 -3.80 -4.04 15.12
N GLY A 255 -3.04 -4.41 14.09
CA GLY A 255 -2.73 -3.59 12.93
C GLY A 255 -1.35 -2.91 13.01
N LEU A 256 -1.24 -1.73 12.40
CA LEU A 256 -0.05 -0.92 12.25
C LEU A 256 0.18 -0.01 13.47
N SER A 257 1.43 0.11 13.92
CA SER A 257 1.84 1.05 14.99
C SER A 257 3.28 1.52 14.80
N PHE A 258 3.61 2.74 15.26
CA PHE A 258 4.95 3.34 15.23
C PHE A 258 5.05 4.62 16.06
#